data_AF-A0A4S1GXQ6-F1
#
_entry.id   AF-A0A4S1GXQ6-F1
#
_cell.length_a   1.000
_cell.length_b   1.000
_cell.length_c   1.000
_cell.angle_alpha   90.00
_cell.angle_beta   90.00
_cell.angle_gamma   90.00
#
_symmetry.space_group_name_H-M   'P 1'
#
loop_
_entity.id
_entity.type
_entity.pdbx_description
1 polymer ?
#
loop_
_entity_poly.entity_id
_entity_poly.type
_entity_poly.pdbx_seq_one_letter_code
_entity_poly.pdbx_strand_id
1 'polypeptide(L)'
;MDDDQSEKNNIIQSVDVSIDVLLNVAKNPDIRLTEIARNIEETKPRILRMLRTMERRGLVRKSDNGTYRLGTTAIVLGTAASTQVDLVRIANPILEELGQKANETTQLRIIDNGESLCIAKFEPMRDLRVQAMIGRRRPLTAGSYKVLLAYLHPQVQQQMIPEVLPKLTKRTITDRTKLISELEKIKRQGFCVSFGEVSEQLVSVSVPVLAFDGSVIAAVNVGAPAFRTQRSDVDRFIVLLKDASSKISARLGW
;
A
#
# COMPACT_ATOMS: atom_id res chain seq x y z
N MET A 1 27.56 -15.47 -0.70
CA MET A 1 26.92 -15.76 -1.99
C MET A 1 26.05 -17.02 -1.93
N ASP A 2 26.02 -17.76 -0.81
CA ASP A 2 25.25 -19.02 -0.68
C ASP A 2 23.81 -18.88 -0.11
N ASP A 3 23.46 -17.76 0.54
CA ASP A 3 22.13 -17.62 1.17
C ASP A 3 20.96 -17.47 0.17
N ASP A 4 21.16 -16.73 -0.92
CA ASP A 4 20.11 -16.43 -1.93
C ASP A 4 19.74 -17.64 -2.81
N GLN A 5 20.65 -18.62 -2.94
CA GLN A 5 20.35 -19.89 -3.61
C GLN A 5 19.65 -20.90 -2.69
N SER A 6 19.82 -20.77 -1.37
CA SER A 6 19.15 -21.65 -0.40
C SER A 6 17.65 -21.32 -0.25
N GLU A 7 17.27 -20.03 -0.34
CA GLU A 7 15.85 -19.61 -0.28
C GLU A 7 15.04 -20.05 -1.50
N LYS A 8 15.62 -19.97 -2.72
CA LYS A 8 14.95 -20.43 -3.95
C LYS A 8 14.64 -21.93 -3.96
N ASN A 9 15.39 -22.74 -3.22
CA ASN A 9 15.18 -24.18 -3.14
C ASN A 9 14.00 -24.61 -2.24
N ASN A 10 13.41 -23.71 -1.47
CA ASN A 10 12.24 -23.99 -0.61
C ASN A 10 10.91 -23.45 -1.16
N ILE A 11 10.92 -22.78 -2.32
CA ILE A 11 9.70 -22.24 -2.95
C ILE A 11 9.12 -23.26 -3.92
N ILE A 12 7.87 -23.67 -3.69
CA ILE A 12 7.14 -24.52 -4.64
C ILE A 12 6.70 -23.67 -5.83
N GLN A 13 7.46 -23.70 -6.91
CA GLN A 13 7.27 -22.85 -8.10
C GLN A 13 5.84 -22.91 -8.68
N SER A 14 5.15 -24.05 -8.59
CA SER A 14 3.77 -24.17 -9.07
C SER A 14 2.77 -23.38 -8.22
N VAL A 15 3.02 -23.26 -6.91
CA VAL A 15 2.22 -22.44 -5.99
C VAL A 15 2.50 -20.97 -6.25
N ASP A 16 3.77 -20.58 -6.34
CA ASP A 16 4.20 -19.20 -6.56
C ASP A 16 3.57 -18.59 -7.83
N VAL A 17 3.73 -19.26 -8.97
CA VAL A 17 3.11 -18.83 -10.24
C VAL A 17 1.58 -18.83 -10.17
N SER A 18 0.98 -19.74 -9.39
CA SER A 18 -0.47 -19.72 -9.17
C SER A 18 -0.90 -18.46 -8.39
N ILE A 19 -0.13 -18.04 -7.38
CA ILE A 19 -0.40 -16.79 -6.67
C ILE A 19 -0.28 -15.60 -7.61
N ASP A 20 0.73 -15.55 -8.48
CA ASP A 20 0.86 -14.50 -9.50
C ASP A 20 -0.34 -14.43 -10.44
N VAL A 21 -0.87 -15.58 -10.87
CA VAL A 21 -2.09 -15.64 -11.69
C VAL A 21 -3.27 -15.01 -10.95
N LEU A 22 -3.47 -15.37 -9.68
CA LEU A 22 -4.56 -14.84 -8.87
C LEU A 22 -4.42 -13.32 -8.66
N LEU A 23 -3.20 -12.84 -8.39
CA LEU A 23 -2.89 -11.42 -8.25
C LEU A 23 -3.09 -10.65 -9.56
N ASN A 24 -2.76 -11.25 -10.71
CA ASN A 24 -2.97 -10.63 -12.01
C ASN A 24 -4.45 -10.46 -12.34
N VAL A 25 -5.29 -11.46 -12.02
CA VAL A 25 -6.76 -11.39 -12.14
C VAL A 25 -7.34 -10.36 -11.16
N ALA A 26 -6.80 -10.26 -9.94
CA ALA A 26 -7.22 -9.25 -8.96
C ALA A 26 -6.95 -7.82 -9.45
N LYS A 27 -5.77 -7.61 -10.06
CA LYS A 27 -5.33 -6.31 -10.57
C LYS A 27 -6.08 -5.88 -11.85
N ASN A 28 -6.44 -6.84 -12.70
CA ASN A 28 -7.05 -6.60 -14.01
C ASN A 28 -8.38 -7.36 -14.13
N PRO A 29 -9.52 -6.76 -13.72
CA PRO A 29 -10.83 -7.37 -13.90
C PRO A 29 -11.13 -7.62 -15.40
N ASP A 30 -11.82 -8.72 -15.69
CA ASP A 30 -12.24 -9.10 -17.04
C ASP A 30 -11.07 -9.38 -18.01
N ILE A 31 -9.96 -9.89 -17.48
CA ILE A 31 -8.77 -10.24 -18.25
C ILE A 31 -8.90 -11.62 -18.95
N ARG A 32 -8.37 -11.75 -20.18
CA ARG A 32 -8.35 -13.02 -20.93
C ARG A 32 -7.12 -13.87 -20.61
N LEU A 33 -7.24 -15.19 -20.79
CA LEU A 33 -6.13 -16.16 -20.64
C LEU A 33 -4.86 -15.73 -21.37
N THR A 34 -4.99 -15.19 -22.58
CA THR A 34 -3.87 -14.76 -23.41
C THR A 34 -3.09 -13.60 -22.82
N GLU A 35 -3.79 -12.70 -22.11
CA GLU A 35 -3.20 -11.53 -21.46
C GLU A 35 -2.54 -11.92 -20.14
N ILE A 36 -3.17 -12.79 -19.35
CA ILE A 36 -2.57 -13.34 -18.12
C ILE A 36 -1.25 -14.06 -18.45
N ALA A 37 -1.26 -14.94 -19.45
CA ALA A 37 -0.08 -15.67 -19.90
C ALA A 37 1.06 -14.73 -20.34
N ARG A 38 0.73 -13.63 -21.02
CA ARG A 38 1.71 -12.61 -21.42
C ARG A 38 2.26 -11.85 -20.21
N ASN A 39 1.40 -11.44 -19.27
CA ASN A 39 1.80 -10.63 -18.12
C ASN A 39 2.70 -11.37 -17.13
N ILE A 40 2.57 -12.70 -17.05
CA ILE A 40 3.32 -13.57 -16.12
C ILE A 40 4.45 -14.30 -16.86
N GLU A 41 4.58 -14.08 -18.18
CA GLU A 41 5.60 -14.73 -19.03
C GLU A 41 5.55 -16.27 -18.97
N GLU A 42 4.34 -16.81 -18.97
CA GLU A 42 4.07 -18.25 -18.81
C GLU A 42 3.17 -18.82 -19.92
N THR A 43 3.17 -20.14 -20.08
CA THR A 43 2.43 -20.78 -21.18
C THR A 43 0.92 -20.80 -20.94
N LYS A 44 0.11 -20.56 -21.98
CA LYS A 44 -1.36 -20.62 -21.89
C LYS A 44 -1.89 -21.94 -21.29
N PRO A 45 -1.37 -23.13 -21.63
CA PRO A 45 -1.83 -24.37 -21.02
C PRO A 45 -1.59 -24.44 -19.51
N ARG A 46 -0.43 -23.94 -19.02
CA ARG A 46 -0.10 -23.92 -17.59
C ARG A 46 -1.02 -22.96 -16.83
N ILE A 47 -1.17 -21.74 -17.33
CA ILE A 47 -2.09 -20.74 -16.75
C ILE A 47 -3.54 -21.25 -16.75
N LEU A 48 -3.98 -21.89 -17.83
CA LEU A 48 -5.33 -22.44 -17.91
C LEU A 48 -5.58 -23.54 -16.86
N ARG A 49 -4.60 -24.40 -16.58
CA ARG A 49 -4.72 -25.41 -15.51
C ARG A 49 -4.84 -24.77 -14.12
N MET A 50 -4.07 -23.70 -13.87
CA MET A 50 -4.14 -22.94 -12.62
C MET A 50 -5.51 -22.25 -12.47
N LEU A 51 -5.97 -21.55 -13.51
CA LEU A 51 -7.28 -20.89 -13.53
C LEU A 51 -8.42 -21.88 -13.32
N ARG A 52 -8.39 -23.07 -13.95
CA ARG A 52 -9.38 -24.13 -13.70
C ARG A 52 -9.37 -24.61 -12.25
N THR A 53 -8.19 -24.71 -11.64
CA THR A 53 -8.06 -25.10 -10.23
C THR A 53 -8.63 -24.02 -9.31
N MET A 54 -8.32 -22.76 -9.56
CA MET A 54 -8.85 -21.62 -8.82
C MET A 54 -10.35 -21.46 -9.00
N GLU A 55 -10.87 -21.68 -10.22
CA GLU A 55 -12.29 -21.63 -10.55
C GLU A 55 -13.05 -22.72 -9.79
N ARG A 56 -12.52 -23.95 -9.78
CA ARG A 56 -13.04 -25.05 -8.96
C ARG A 56 -13.07 -24.71 -7.47
N ARG A 57 -12.14 -23.89 -6.97
CA ARG A 57 -12.08 -23.43 -5.57
C ARG A 57 -12.86 -22.14 -5.33
N GLY A 58 -13.49 -21.56 -6.36
CA GLY A 58 -14.24 -20.30 -6.29
C GLY A 58 -13.38 -19.05 -6.08
N LEU A 59 -12.05 -19.14 -6.25
CA LEU A 59 -11.12 -18.01 -6.13
C LEU A 59 -11.18 -17.08 -7.34
N VAL A 60 -11.41 -17.65 -8.52
CA VAL A 60 -11.69 -16.93 -9.76
C VAL A 60 -12.99 -17.44 -10.36
N ARG A 61 -13.59 -16.67 -11.27
CA ARG A 61 -14.74 -17.06 -12.07
C ARG A 61 -14.47 -16.70 -13.52
N LYS A 62 -14.80 -17.61 -14.44
CA LYS A 62 -14.82 -17.34 -15.87
C LYS A 62 -16.21 -16.81 -16.28
N SER A 63 -16.23 -15.78 -17.12
CA SER A 63 -17.44 -15.26 -17.75
C SER A 63 -17.74 -16.00 -19.06
N ASP A 64 -18.95 -15.79 -19.60
CA ASP A 64 -19.39 -16.43 -20.86
C ASP A 64 -18.54 -16.01 -22.06
N ASN A 65 -18.01 -14.77 -22.05
CA ASN A 65 -17.13 -14.27 -23.10
C ASN A 65 -15.65 -14.72 -22.95
N GLY A 66 -15.37 -15.54 -21.92
CA GLY A 66 -14.06 -16.14 -21.68
C GLY A 66 -13.06 -15.29 -20.90
N THR A 67 -13.50 -14.20 -20.26
CA THR A 67 -12.68 -13.40 -19.34
C THR A 67 -12.72 -13.97 -17.92
N TYR A 68 -11.75 -13.58 -17.09
CA TYR A 68 -11.64 -14.01 -15.69
C TYR A 68 -11.75 -12.82 -14.73
N ARG A 69 -12.39 -13.07 -13.59
CA ARG A 69 -12.46 -12.17 -12.42
C ARG A 69 -12.27 -12.95 -11.13
N LEU A 70 -12.09 -12.26 -10.01
CA LEU A 70 -12.16 -12.89 -8.68
C LEU A 70 -13.55 -13.49 -8.43
N GLY A 71 -13.57 -14.66 -7.80
CA GLY A 71 -14.78 -15.36 -7.37
C GLY A 71 -15.13 -15.08 -5.91
N THR A 72 -16.23 -15.67 -5.44
CA THR A 72 -16.76 -15.42 -4.09
C THR A 72 -15.84 -15.90 -2.97
N THR A 73 -15.04 -16.96 -3.18
CA THR A 73 -14.05 -17.42 -2.18
C THR A 73 -12.99 -16.35 -1.91
N ALA A 74 -12.63 -15.54 -2.91
CA ALA A 74 -11.70 -14.43 -2.71
C ALA A 74 -12.27 -13.36 -1.75
N ILE A 75 -13.60 -13.12 -1.78
CA ILE A 75 -14.28 -12.23 -0.83
C ILE A 75 -14.23 -12.81 0.58
N VAL A 76 -14.51 -14.11 0.74
CA VAL A 76 -14.46 -14.79 2.03
C VAL A 76 -13.05 -14.71 2.64
N LEU A 77 -12.02 -15.01 1.86
CA LEU A 77 -10.63 -14.91 2.29
C LEU A 77 -10.21 -13.48 2.62
N GLY A 78 -10.57 -12.51 1.79
CA GLY A 78 -10.28 -11.09 2.05
C GLY A 78 -10.95 -10.59 3.33
N THR A 79 -12.19 -11.02 3.58
CA THR A 79 -12.93 -10.70 4.80
C THR A 79 -12.25 -11.34 6.01
N ALA A 80 -11.95 -12.64 5.96
CA ALA A 80 -11.26 -13.35 7.03
C ALA A 80 -9.89 -12.72 7.35
N ALA A 81 -9.10 -12.41 6.32
CA ALA A 81 -7.82 -11.73 6.48
C ALA A 81 -8.01 -10.35 7.14
N SER A 82 -9.00 -9.56 6.71
CA SER A 82 -9.28 -8.25 7.32
C SER A 82 -9.71 -8.34 8.79
N THR A 83 -10.35 -9.46 9.20
CA THR A 83 -10.73 -9.70 10.60
C THR A 83 -9.59 -10.26 11.45
N GLN A 84 -8.66 -11.00 10.84
CA GLN A 84 -7.52 -11.63 11.51
C GLN A 84 -6.32 -10.69 11.64
N VAL A 85 -6.22 -9.67 10.77
CA VAL A 85 -5.22 -8.60 10.90
C VAL A 85 -5.80 -7.54 11.84
N ASP A 86 -5.49 -7.65 13.14
CA ASP A 86 -5.97 -6.74 14.18
C ASP A 86 -5.79 -5.26 13.81
N LEU A 87 -4.68 -4.94 13.16
CA LEU A 87 -4.38 -3.59 12.68
C LEU A 87 -5.45 -3.03 11.71
N VAL A 88 -5.92 -3.82 10.73
CA VAL A 88 -6.94 -3.36 9.76
C VAL A 88 -8.30 -3.21 10.44
N ARG A 89 -8.67 -4.20 11.26
CA ARG A 89 -9.92 -4.20 12.03
C ARG A 89 -10.01 -2.98 12.97
N ILE A 90 -8.91 -2.64 13.63
CA ILE A 90 -8.80 -1.47 14.52
C ILE A 90 -8.81 -0.17 13.73
N ALA A 91 -8.08 -0.09 12.62
CA ALA A 91 -7.89 1.14 11.88
C ALA A 91 -9.11 1.57 11.07
N ASN A 92 -9.89 0.64 10.49
CA ASN A 92 -11.03 0.97 9.64
C ASN A 92 -12.00 2.02 10.22
N PRO A 93 -12.57 1.85 11.43
CA PRO A 93 -13.47 2.86 11.99
C PRO A 93 -12.78 4.21 12.26
N ILE A 94 -11.47 4.19 12.58
CA ILE A 94 -10.69 5.40 12.82
C ILE A 94 -10.39 6.14 11.52
N LEU A 95 -10.09 5.41 10.44
CA LEU A 95 -9.89 5.96 9.10
C LEU A 95 -11.17 6.59 8.56
N GLU A 96 -12.32 5.98 8.84
CA GLU A 96 -13.63 6.52 8.48
C GLU A 96 -13.93 7.83 9.22
N GLU A 97 -13.78 7.84 10.55
CA GLU A 97 -13.93 9.06 11.36
C GLU A 97 -12.98 10.17 10.88
N LEU A 98 -11.71 9.83 10.66
CA LEU A 98 -10.69 10.74 10.14
C LEU A 98 -11.09 11.29 8.78
N GLY A 99 -11.53 10.43 7.86
CA GLY A 99 -11.87 10.81 6.49
C GLY A 99 -13.13 11.67 6.41
N GLN A 100 -14.12 11.41 7.25
CA GLN A 100 -15.29 12.27 7.39
C GLN A 100 -14.91 13.65 7.92
N LYS A 101 -14.07 13.73 8.97
CA LYS A 101 -13.57 15.01 9.52
C LYS A 101 -12.68 15.76 8.53
N ALA A 102 -11.78 15.05 7.85
CA ALA A 102 -10.88 15.64 6.85
C ALA A 102 -11.64 16.04 5.58
N ASN A 103 -12.74 15.35 5.26
CA ASN A 103 -13.47 15.38 4.00
C ASN A 103 -12.58 15.02 2.79
N GLU A 104 -11.64 14.09 3.00
CA GLU A 104 -10.63 13.65 2.03
C GLU A 104 -10.35 12.16 2.20
N THR A 105 -9.67 11.56 1.21
CA THR A 105 -9.33 10.14 1.22
C THR A 105 -8.31 9.84 2.31
N THR A 106 -8.54 8.78 3.08
CA THR A 106 -7.60 8.30 4.10
C THR A 106 -7.14 6.89 3.80
N GLN A 107 -5.92 6.56 4.23
CA GLN A 107 -5.29 5.27 3.98
C GLN A 107 -4.48 4.84 5.20
N LEU A 108 -4.42 3.53 5.44
CA LEU A 108 -3.41 2.92 6.29
C LEU A 108 -2.43 2.17 5.39
N ARG A 109 -1.14 2.42 5.61
CA ARG A 109 -0.07 1.80 4.83
C ARG A 109 0.97 1.17 5.73
N ILE A 110 1.54 0.05 5.29
CA ILE A 110 2.62 -0.68 5.96
C ILE A 110 3.83 -0.80 5.05
N ILE A 111 4.98 -1.16 5.61
CA ILE A 111 6.13 -1.60 4.83
C ILE A 111 5.89 -3.08 4.49
N ASP A 112 5.99 -3.42 3.21
CA ASP A 112 5.92 -4.80 2.74
C ASP A 112 6.80 -4.94 1.50
N ASN A 113 7.77 -5.87 1.53
CA ASN A 113 8.75 -6.12 0.47
C ASN A 113 9.45 -4.84 -0.05
N GLY A 114 9.90 -3.98 0.86
CA GLY A 114 10.61 -2.73 0.53
C GLY A 114 9.73 -1.61 -0.05
N GLU A 115 8.41 -1.81 -0.10
CA GLU A 115 7.45 -0.83 -0.59
C GLU A 115 6.41 -0.46 0.46
N SER A 116 5.77 0.69 0.28
CA SER A 116 4.58 1.05 1.04
C SER A 116 3.35 0.35 0.44
N LEU A 117 2.72 -0.54 1.18
CA LEU A 117 1.50 -1.24 0.80
C LEU A 117 0.26 -0.61 1.47
N CYS A 118 -0.76 -0.24 0.69
CA CYS A 118 -2.05 0.19 1.24
C CYS A 118 -2.87 -1.03 1.68
N ILE A 119 -3.25 -1.10 2.96
CA ILE A 119 -3.97 -2.24 3.55
C ILE A 119 -5.38 -1.88 4.03
N ALA A 120 -5.68 -0.60 4.23
CA ALA A 120 -7.01 -0.10 4.55
C ALA A 120 -7.19 1.31 3.99
N LYS A 121 -8.44 1.69 3.72
CA LYS A 121 -8.78 3.02 3.20
C LYS A 121 -10.18 3.46 3.60
N PHE A 122 -10.41 4.76 3.54
CA PHE A 122 -11.74 5.36 3.43
C PHE A 122 -11.71 6.40 2.29
N GLU A 123 -12.81 6.48 1.55
CA GLU A 123 -12.99 7.48 0.50
C GLU A 123 -14.25 8.31 0.79
N PRO A 124 -14.18 9.66 0.74
CA PRO A 124 -15.35 10.49 0.94
C PRO A 124 -16.31 10.37 -0.24
N MET A 125 -17.60 10.66 -0.01
CA MET A 125 -18.61 10.80 -1.06
C MET A 125 -18.42 12.11 -1.83
N ARG A 126 -17.33 12.18 -2.60
CA ARG A 126 -16.99 13.30 -3.48
C ARG A 126 -16.71 12.78 -4.89
N ASP A 127 -17.22 13.49 -5.88
CA ASP A 127 -16.99 13.18 -7.29
C ASP A 127 -15.49 13.23 -7.63
N LEU A 128 -14.82 14.30 -7.21
CA LEU A 128 -13.39 14.46 -7.36
C LEU A 128 -12.66 14.20 -6.04
N ARG A 129 -11.97 13.07 -5.96
CA ARG A 129 -11.20 12.62 -4.79
C ARG A 129 -9.95 11.87 -5.21
N VAL A 130 -9.02 11.72 -4.28
CA VAL A 130 -7.86 10.85 -4.50
C VAL A 130 -8.33 9.41 -4.43
N GLN A 131 -8.12 8.64 -5.51
CA GLN A 131 -8.46 7.22 -5.50
C GLN A 131 -7.42 6.43 -4.69
N ALA A 132 -7.89 5.74 -3.65
CA ALA A 132 -7.09 4.80 -2.89
C ALA A 132 -7.41 3.36 -3.33
N MET A 133 -6.45 2.45 -3.24
CA MET A 133 -6.65 1.05 -3.64
C MET A 133 -5.89 0.16 -2.65
N ILE A 134 -6.63 -0.71 -1.97
CA ILE A 134 -6.04 -1.75 -1.11
C ILE A 134 -5.21 -2.67 -2.02
N GLY A 135 -4.00 -3.05 -1.57
CA GLY A 135 -3.03 -3.79 -2.37
C GLY A 135 -2.09 -2.90 -3.19
N ARG A 136 -2.34 -1.59 -3.28
CA ARG A 136 -1.48 -0.69 -4.08
C ARG A 136 -0.16 -0.40 -3.38
N ARG A 137 0.92 -0.83 -4.02
CA ARG A 137 2.32 -0.57 -3.64
C ARG A 137 2.85 0.76 -4.16
N ARG A 138 3.81 1.34 -3.45
CA ARG A 138 4.54 2.56 -3.83
C ARG A 138 5.97 2.57 -3.24
N PRO A 139 6.95 3.19 -3.93
CA PRO A 139 8.33 3.28 -3.42
C PRO A 139 8.43 4.10 -2.14
N LEU A 140 9.02 3.55 -1.06
CA LEU A 140 9.14 4.21 0.25
C LEU A 140 9.88 5.58 0.23
N THR A 141 10.53 5.90 -0.88
CA THR A 141 11.34 7.11 -1.08
C THR A 141 10.58 8.29 -1.69
N ALA A 142 9.31 8.13 -2.04
CA ALA A 142 8.49 9.19 -2.64
C ALA A 142 7.16 9.37 -1.89
N GLY A 143 6.61 10.58 -1.86
CA GLY A 143 5.32 10.84 -1.23
C GLY A 143 5.38 10.93 0.30
N SER A 144 4.24 11.14 0.96
CA SER A 144 4.23 11.31 2.42
C SER A 144 4.48 10.02 3.21
N TYR A 145 4.35 8.86 2.58
CA TYR A 145 4.66 7.57 3.22
C TYR A 145 6.16 7.32 3.41
N LYS A 146 7.05 8.27 3.01
CA LYS A 146 8.42 8.40 3.52
C LYS A 146 8.50 8.36 5.05
N VAL A 147 7.41 8.69 5.75
CA VAL A 147 7.31 8.56 7.21
C VAL A 147 7.57 7.14 7.72
N LEU A 148 7.23 6.11 6.95
CA LEU A 148 7.56 4.73 7.28
C LEU A 148 9.07 4.53 7.27
N LEU A 149 9.74 4.95 6.20
CA LEU A 149 11.19 4.84 6.05
C LEU A 149 11.94 5.66 7.11
N ALA A 150 11.47 6.87 7.41
CA ALA A 150 12.10 7.77 8.38
C ALA A 150 12.15 7.21 9.81
N TYR A 151 11.26 6.27 10.13
CA TYR A 151 11.18 5.65 11.45
C TYR A 151 11.89 4.31 11.57
N LEU A 152 12.38 3.74 10.45
CA LEU A 152 13.23 2.55 10.48
C LEU A 152 14.60 2.86 11.08
N HIS A 153 15.28 1.83 11.56
CA HIS A 153 16.67 1.93 12.03
C HIS A 153 17.59 2.34 10.86
N PRO A 154 18.62 3.19 11.06
CA PRO A 154 19.45 3.71 9.96
C PRO A 154 20.05 2.65 9.03
N GLN A 155 20.50 1.53 9.58
CA GLN A 155 21.02 0.38 8.82
C GLN A 155 19.94 -0.20 7.88
N VAL A 156 18.70 -0.34 8.36
CA VAL A 156 17.56 -0.82 7.56
C VAL A 156 17.17 0.20 6.50
N GLN A 157 17.22 1.50 6.82
CA GLN A 157 16.99 2.56 5.83
C GLN A 157 17.99 2.46 4.66
N GLN A 158 19.27 2.25 4.95
CA GLN A 158 20.30 2.13 3.92
C GLN A 158 20.07 0.95 2.99
N GLN A 159 19.59 -0.18 3.52
CA GLN A 159 19.24 -1.37 2.75
C GLN A 159 17.96 -1.18 1.92
N MET A 160 16.98 -0.44 2.44
CA MET A 160 15.68 -0.21 1.80
C MET A 160 15.71 0.91 0.75
N ILE A 161 16.69 1.82 0.82
CA ILE A 161 16.85 2.89 -0.16
C ILE A 161 17.55 2.31 -1.40
N PRO A 162 16.88 2.28 -2.58
CA PRO A 162 17.50 1.78 -3.80
C PRO A 162 18.65 2.69 -4.23
N GLU A 163 19.61 2.11 -4.97
CA GLU A 163 20.74 2.85 -5.53
C GLU A 163 20.27 3.98 -6.45
N VAL A 164 19.27 3.69 -7.29
CA VAL A 164 18.62 4.67 -8.17
C VAL A 164 17.24 5.01 -7.62
N LEU A 165 17.05 6.27 -7.23
CA LEU A 165 15.77 6.73 -6.72
C LEU A 165 14.74 6.88 -7.86
N PRO A 166 13.53 6.30 -7.73
CA PRO A 166 12.51 6.41 -8.75
C PRO A 166 12.00 7.85 -8.87
N LYS A 167 11.88 8.34 -10.11
CA LYS A 167 11.30 9.64 -10.41
C LYS A 167 9.86 9.48 -10.89
N LEU A 168 8.89 9.86 -10.05
CA LEU A 168 7.46 9.75 -10.38
C LEU A 168 6.92 11.05 -10.99
N THR A 169 7.42 12.20 -10.55
CA THR A 169 7.09 13.54 -11.05
C THR A 169 8.35 14.42 -11.04
N LYS A 170 8.21 15.66 -11.51
CA LYS A 170 9.29 16.67 -11.41
C LYS A 170 9.63 17.06 -9.97
N ARG A 171 8.74 16.78 -9.00
CA ARG A 171 8.89 17.13 -7.59
C ARG A 171 9.42 15.98 -6.73
N THR A 172 9.49 14.76 -7.27
CA THR A 172 10.03 13.60 -6.54
C THR A 172 11.49 13.86 -6.16
N ILE A 173 11.85 13.57 -4.92
CA ILE A 173 13.26 13.63 -4.49
C ILE A 173 14.02 12.48 -5.16
N THR A 174 14.98 12.82 -6.01
CA THR A 174 15.85 11.86 -6.72
C THR A 174 17.31 11.91 -6.28
N ASP A 175 17.62 12.73 -5.26
CA ASP A 175 18.95 12.85 -4.68
C ASP A 175 18.97 12.18 -3.30
N ARG A 176 19.92 11.27 -3.09
CA ARG A 176 20.00 10.44 -1.88
C ARG A 176 20.28 11.27 -0.63
N THR A 177 21.16 12.26 -0.72
CA THR A 177 21.49 13.15 0.40
C THR A 177 20.28 13.99 0.82
N LYS A 178 19.53 14.53 -0.15
CA LYS A 178 18.26 15.24 0.10
C LYS A 178 17.22 14.32 0.71
N LEU A 179 17.12 13.08 0.25
CA LEU A 179 16.20 12.10 0.83
C LEU A 179 16.55 11.85 2.30
N ILE A 180 17.81 11.56 2.61
CA ILE A 180 18.26 11.31 4.01
C ILE A 180 17.95 12.51 4.90
N SER A 181 18.27 13.73 4.46
CA SER A 181 17.95 14.96 5.22
C SER A 181 16.44 15.13 5.45
N GLU A 182 15.61 14.81 4.45
CA GLU A 182 14.16 14.83 4.58
C GLU A 182 13.66 13.76 5.56
N LEU A 183 14.23 12.55 5.57
CA LEU A 183 13.88 11.50 6.54
C LEU A 183 14.19 11.93 7.98
N GLU A 184 15.34 12.55 8.23
CA GLU A 184 15.67 13.09 9.55
C GLU A 184 14.69 14.18 10.00
N LYS A 185 14.33 15.09 9.08
CA LYS A 185 13.32 16.13 9.34
C LYS A 185 11.97 15.50 9.68
N ILE A 186 11.54 14.49 8.93
CA ILE A 186 10.30 13.75 9.18
C ILE A 186 10.32 13.10 10.57
N LYS A 187 11.44 12.45 10.94
CA LYS A 187 11.60 11.84 12.27
C LYS A 187 11.49 12.87 13.39
N ARG A 188 12.15 14.04 13.25
CA ARG A 188 12.10 15.13 14.25
C ARG A 188 10.70 15.74 14.42
N GLN A 189 9.96 15.98 13.33
CA GLN A 189 8.66 16.66 13.39
C GLN A 189 7.47 15.70 13.64
N GLY A 190 7.66 14.41 13.39
CA GLY A 190 6.63 13.37 13.62
C GLY A 190 5.59 13.22 12.52
N PHE A 191 5.82 13.82 11.35
CA PHE A 191 4.92 13.73 10.19
C PHE A 191 5.69 13.99 8.90
N CYS A 192 5.09 13.63 7.76
CA CYS A 192 5.57 13.98 6.44
C CYS A 192 4.46 14.63 5.62
N VAL A 193 4.79 15.73 4.95
CA VAL A 193 3.91 16.37 3.97
C VAL A 193 4.58 16.25 2.61
N SER A 194 3.82 15.84 1.61
CA SER A 194 4.30 15.72 0.25
C SER A 194 3.37 16.44 -0.72
N PHE A 195 3.97 17.35 -1.51
CA PHE A 195 3.28 18.18 -2.50
C PHE A 195 3.68 17.73 -3.91
N GLY A 196 2.91 16.82 -4.48
CA GLY A 196 3.04 16.46 -5.88
C GLY A 196 4.15 15.44 -6.20
N GLU A 197 4.76 14.79 -5.21
CA GLU A 197 5.87 13.85 -5.47
C GLU A 197 5.43 12.55 -6.16
N VAL A 198 4.18 12.11 -5.97
CA VAL A 198 3.65 10.86 -6.55
C VAL A 198 2.76 11.13 -7.76
N SER A 199 2.07 12.27 -7.75
CA SER A 199 1.26 12.80 -8.85
C SER A 199 1.17 14.30 -8.63
N GLU A 200 1.35 15.12 -9.67
CA GLU A 200 1.39 16.59 -9.54
C GLU A 200 0.13 17.19 -8.91
N GLN A 201 -0.99 16.48 -9.01
CA GLN A 201 -2.30 16.88 -8.52
C GLN A 201 -2.58 16.40 -7.09
N LEU A 202 -1.61 15.81 -6.40
CA LEU A 202 -1.77 15.21 -5.07
C LEU A 202 -1.02 16.00 -3.99
N VAL A 203 -1.73 16.36 -2.93
CA VAL A 203 -1.14 16.67 -1.63
C VAL A 203 -1.42 15.50 -0.70
N SER A 204 -0.40 15.07 0.03
CA SER A 204 -0.55 13.99 1.01
C SER A 204 0.16 14.30 2.31
N VAL A 205 -0.45 13.93 3.42
CA VAL A 205 0.10 14.08 4.77
C VAL A 205 0.08 12.71 5.42
N SER A 206 1.16 12.31 6.06
CA SER A 206 1.23 11.04 6.79
C SER A 206 1.89 11.19 8.15
N VAL A 207 1.44 10.38 9.10
CA VAL A 207 2.04 10.22 10.42
C VAL A 207 2.32 8.73 10.66
N PRO A 208 3.35 8.39 11.46
CA PRO A 208 3.63 7.00 11.79
C PRO A 208 2.62 6.50 12.82
N VAL A 209 2.31 5.21 12.78
CA VAL A 209 1.70 4.44 13.87
C VAL A 209 2.83 3.65 14.52
N LEU A 210 3.01 3.83 15.82
CA LEU A 210 4.13 3.26 16.56
C LEU A 210 3.66 2.15 17.49
N ALA A 211 4.50 1.13 17.66
CA ALA A 211 4.38 0.17 18.74
C ALA A 211 4.97 0.71 20.04
N PHE A 212 4.78 -0.02 21.15
CA PHE A 212 5.22 0.38 22.49
C PHE A 212 6.73 0.59 22.59
N ASP A 213 7.52 -0.15 21.81
CA ASP A 213 8.97 -0.01 21.73
C ASP A 213 9.42 1.17 20.84
N GLY A 214 8.47 1.95 20.30
CA GLY A 214 8.73 3.07 19.40
C GLY A 214 9.02 2.67 17.95
N SER A 215 8.93 1.38 17.61
CA SER A 215 9.06 0.90 16.23
C SER A 215 7.83 1.30 15.41
N VAL A 216 8.04 1.59 14.12
CA VAL A 216 6.94 1.92 13.21
C VAL A 216 6.31 0.64 12.66
N ILE A 217 4.99 0.52 12.81
CA ILE A 217 4.24 -0.64 12.32
C ILE A 217 3.35 -0.28 11.12
N ALA A 218 2.96 0.99 11.00
CA ALA A 218 2.15 1.49 9.90
C ALA A 218 2.28 3.02 9.78
N ALA A 219 1.60 3.58 8.78
CA ALA A 219 1.39 5.01 8.64
C ALA A 219 -0.06 5.30 8.28
N VAL A 220 -0.66 6.26 8.98
CA VAL A 220 -1.96 6.83 8.60
C VAL A 220 -1.71 7.99 7.66
N ASN A 221 -2.48 8.05 6.58
CA ASN A 221 -2.32 9.03 5.53
C ASN A 221 -3.66 9.72 5.20
N VAL A 222 -3.61 11.02 4.94
CA VAL A 222 -4.63 11.78 4.19
C VAL A 222 -4.08 12.10 2.81
N GLY A 223 -4.88 11.88 1.77
CA GLY A 223 -4.60 12.27 0.39
C GLY A 223 -5.70 13.19 -0.14
N ALA A 224 -5.32 14.37 -0.62
CA ALA A 224 -6.23 15.41 -1.09
C ALA A 224 -5.79 15.99 -2.45
N PRO A 225 -6.71 16.42 -3.32
CA PRO A 225 -6.37 17.10 -4.55
C PRO A 225 -5.70 18.47 -4.32
N ALA A 226 -4.58 18.71 -5.00
CA ALA A 226 -3.73 19.87 -4.79
C ALA A 226 -4.43 21.20 -5.06
N PHE A 227 -5.33 21.26 -6.03
CA PHE A 227 -6.01 22.51 -6.43
C PHE A 227 -6.92 23.09 -5.33
N ARG A 228 -7.32 22.29 -4.34
CA ARG A 228 -8.21 22.72 -3.24
C ARG A 228 -7.59 22.63 -1.85
N THR A 229 -6.37 22.12 -1.75
CA THR A 229 -5.72 21.90 -0.45
C THR A 229 -4.89 23.12 -0.10
N GLN A 230 -5.31 23.86 0.93
CA GLN A 230 -4.58 25.02 1.43
C GLN A 230 -3.60 24.64 2.55
N ARG A 231 -2.76 25.58 2.96
CA ARG A 231 -1.82 25.36 4.06
C ARG A 231 -2.54 25.05 5.38
N SER A 232 -3.62 25.77 5.66
CA SER A 232 -4.48 25.53 6.84
C SER A 232 -5.08 24.12 6.85
N ASP A 233 -5.43 23.57 5.69
CA ASP A 233 -5.90 22.18 5.59
C ASP A 233 -4.80 21.19 5.96
N VAL A 234 -3.56 21.42 5.50
CA VAL A 234 -2.41 20.57 5.84
C VAL A 234 -2.19 20.56 7.35
N ASP A 235 -2.17 21.73 7.99
CA ASP A 235 -1.94 21.83 9.43
C ASP A 235 -3.08 21.16 10.21
N ARG A 236 -4.34 21.31 9.75
CA ARG A 236 -5.50 20.58 10.28
C ARG A 236 -5.37 19.06 10.10
N PHE A 237 -4.94 18.59 8.93
CA PHE A 237 -4.74 17.16 8.66
C PHE A 237 -3.68 16.56 9.59
N ILE A 238 -2.59 17.28 9.89
CA ILE A 238 -1.56 16.80 10.82
C ILE A 238 -2.15 16.52 12.21
N VAL A 239 -2.98 17.44 12.72
CA VAL A 239 -3.64 17.26 14.03
C VAL A 239 -4.56 16.04 14.03
N LEU A 240 -5.44 15.94 13.03
CA LEU A 240 -6.36 14.82 12.91
C LEU A 240 -5.64 13.48 12.73
N LEU A 241 -4.56 13.47 11.97
CA LEU A 241 -3.73 12.28 11.74
C LEU A 241 -3.04 11.83 13.03
N LYS A 242 -2.48 12.76 13.82
CA LYS A 242 -1.85 12.43 15.11
C LYS A 242 -2.84 11.81 16.10
N ASP A 243 -4.07 12.34 16.18
CA ASP A 243 -5.16 11.74 16.96
C ASP A 243 -5.49 10.33 16.47
N ALA A 244 -5.69 10.16 15.16
CA ALA A 244 -5.97 8.86 14.56
C ALA A 244 -4.85 7.83 14.82
N SER A 245 -3.59 8.23 14.65
CA SER A 245 -2.44 7.37 14.94
C SER A 245 -2.41 6.93 16.40
N SER A 246 -2.59 7.87 17.33
CA SER A 246 -2.60 7.58 18.77
C SER A 246 -3.72 6.61 19.15
N LYS A 247 -4.92 6.78 18.57
CA LYS A 247 -6.05 5.85 18.78
C LYS A 247 -5.77 4.45 18.24
N ILE A 248 -5.07 4.33 17.10
CA ILE A 248 -4.71 3.03 16.53
C ILE A 248 -3.67 2.34 17.41
N SER A 249 -2.59 3.04 17.79
CA SER A 249 -1.56 2.52 18.70
C SER A 249 -2.16 2.04 20.03
N ALA A 250 -2.99 2.86 20.67
CA ALA A 250 -3.64 2.52 21.93
C ALA A 250 -4.50 1.25 21.85
N ARG A 251 -5.26 1.07 20.75
CA ARG A 251 -6.11 -0.11 20.56
C ARG A 251 -5.34 -1.38 20.22
N LEU A 252 -4.10 -1.24 19.75
CA LEU A 252 -3.17 -2.36 19.56
C LEU A 252 -2.41 -2.70 20.85
N GLY A 253 -2.65 -1.96 21.94
CA GLY A 253 -2.08 -2.20 23.26
C GLY A 253 -0.78 -1.42 23.53
N TRP A 254 -0.58 -0.28 22.87
CA TRP A 254 0.65 0.52 22.95
C TRP A 254 0.41 1.97 23.35
#